data_AF-A0A1F6DH28-F1
#
_entry.id   AF-A0A1F6DH28-F1
#
_cell.length_a   1.000
_cell.length_b   1.000
_cell.length_c   1.000
_cell.angle_alpha   90.00
_cell.angle_beta   90.00
_cell.angle_gamma   90.00
#
_symmetry.space_group_name_H-M   'P 1'
#
loop_
_entity.id
_entity.type
_entity.pdbx_description
1 polymer ?
#
loop_
_entity_poly.entity_id
_entity_poly.type
_entity_poly.pdbx_seq_one_letter_code
_entity_poly.pdbx_strand_id
1 'polypeptide(L)'
;MLHLHLHKRMKRATEPYPAQSSLKRLLDTVVYAAGIIGPIMALPQVLLVYVGQDATGLSPITWFGWAVLDIPWIIYGLVHKEPPIMITYTLWMIINLLVAVGAVIYG
;
A
#
# COMPACT_ATOMS: atom_id res chain seq x y z
N MET A 1 -32.52 2.61 -30.11
CA MET A 1 -32.73 2.82 -28.66
C MET A 1 -32.39 1.61 -27.77
N LEU A 2 -32.40 0.37 -28.27
CA LEU A 2 -32.09 -0.85 -27.48
C LEU A 2 -30.62 -0.94 -26.99
N HIS A 3 -29.66 -0.46 -27.79
CA HIS A 3 -28.22 -0.52 -27.45
C HIS A 3 -27.80 0.39 -26.27
N LEU A 4 -28.51 1.49 -26.01
CA LEU A 4 -28.16 2.42 -24.93
C LEU A 4 -28.52 1.88 -23.53
N HIS A 5 -29.53 1.00 -23.44
CA HIS A 5 -29.93 0.39 -22.17
C HIS A 5 -28.97 -0.70 -21.69
N LEU A 6 -28.26 -1.38 -22.60
CA LEU A 6 -27.28 -2.42 -22.25
C LEU A 6 -26.06 -1.84 -21.55
N HIS A 7 -25.52 -0.72 -22.06
CA HIS A 7 -24.42 0.00 -21.41
C HIS A 7 -24.80 0.56 -20.02
N LYS A 8 -26.06 0.97 -19.84
CA LYS A 8 -26.55 1.51 -18.57
C LYS A 8 -26.73 0.43 -17.49
N ARG A 9 -26.97 -0.83 -17.87
CA ARG A 9 -27.02 -1.98 -16.95
C ARG A 9 -25.65 -2.46 -16.51
N MET A 10 -24.64 -2.45 -17.39
CA MET A 10 -23.26 -2.81 -17.03
C MET A 10 -22.63 -1.82 -16.04
N LYS A 11 -22.90 -0.51 -16.17
CA LYS A 11 -22.43 0.51 -15.21
C LYS A 11 -23.08 0.42 -13.81
N ARG A 12 -24.15 -0.36 -13.65
CA ARG A 12 -24.87 -0.54 -12.37
C ARG A 12 -24.36 -1.72 -11.52
N ALA A 13 -23.39 -2.49 -12.01
CA ALA A 13 -22.91 -3.71 -11.36
C ALA A 13 -21.77 -3.50 -10.35
N THR A 14 -21.22 -2.29 -10.24
CA THR A 14 -20.27 -1.92 -9.19
C THR A 14 -21.04 -1.36 -8.01
N GLU A 15 -21.14 -2.12 -6.91
CA GLU A 15 -21.64 -1.60 -5.64
C GLU A 15 -20.83 -0.35 -5.26
N PRO A 16 -21.48 0.74 -4.81
CA PRO A 16 -20.77 1.91 -4.31
C PRO A 16 -20.00 1.52 -3.05
N TYR A 17 -18.75 1.97 -2.95
CA TYR A 17 -17.99 1.93 -1.69
C TYR A 17 -18.58 2.98 -0.73
N PRO A 18 -18.93 2.65 0.53
CA PRO A 18 -18.80 1.35 1.20
C PRO A 18 -19.95 0.37 0.85
N ALA A 19 -19.61 -0.91 0.79
CA ALA A 19 -20.52 -1.98 0.36
C ALA A 19 -21.69 -2.21 1.34
N GLN A 20 -22.85 -2.60 0.80
CA GLN A 20 -24.10 -2.68 1.58
C GLN A 20 -24.18 -3.91 2.50
N SER A 21 -23.35 -4.94 2.29
CA SER A 21 -23.33 -6.12 3.16
C SER A 21 -22.35 -5.96 4.33
N SER A 22 -22.74 -6.44 5.51
CA SER A 22 -21.94 -6.34 6.75
C SER A 22 -20.55 -6.95 6.62
N LEU A 23 -20.41 -8.06 5.87
CA LEU A 23 -19.13 -8.71 5.63
C LEU A 23 -18.17 -7.85 4.80
N LYS A 24 -18.68 -7.21 3.74
CA LYS A 24 -17.84 -6.35 2.88
C LYS A 24 -17.42 -5.09 3.63
N ARG A 25 -18.29 -4.50 4.44
CA ARG A 25 -17.95 -3.35 5.31
C ARG A 25 -16.90 -3.70 6.38
N LEU A 26 -16.95 -4.92 6.92
CA LEU A 26 -15.92 -5.42 7.84
C LEU A 26 -14.59 -5.58 7.11
N LEU A 27 -14.59 -6.19 5.92
CA LEU A 27 -13.40 -6.32 5.09
C LEU A 27 -12.78 -4.96 4.75
N ASP A 28 -13.60 -3.98 4.35
CA ASP A 28 -13.16 -2.61 4.07
C ASP A 28 -12.41 -2.02 5.27
N THR A 29 -13.00 -2.14 6.47
CA THR A 29 -12.38 -1.66 7.72
C THR A 29 -11.07 -2.38 8.02
N VAL A 30 -11.03 -3.71 7.86
CA VAL A 30 -9.84 -4.53 8.12
C VAL A 30 -8.73 -4.18 7.15
N VAL A 31 -9.02 -4.01 5.86
CA VAL A 31 -8.03 -3.63 4.84
C VAL A 31 -7.45 -2.26 5.13
N TYR A 32 -8.27 -1.30 5.55
CA TYR A 32 -7.79 0.01 5.99
C TYR A 32 -6.84 -0.10 7.19
N ALA A 33 -7.24 -0.85 8.21
CA ALA A 33 -6.42 -1.05 9.39
C ALA A 33 -5.09 -1.74 9.03
N ALA A 34 -5.15 -2.81 8.23
CA ALA A 34 -3.97 -3.53 7.74
C ALA A 34 -3.03 -2.62 6.94
N GLY A 35 -3.58 -1.70 6.14
CA GLY A 35 -2.82 -0.73 5.37
C GLY A 35 -2.02 0.27 6.22
N ILE A 36 -2.35 0.44 7.50
CA ILE A 36 -1.61 1.28 8.45
C ILE A 36 -0.74 0.42 9.37
N ILE A 37 -1.29 -0.69 9.88
CA ILE A 37 -0.59 -1.61 10.78
C ILE A 37 0.62 -2.25 10.07
N GLY A 38 0.50 -2.57 8.79
CA GLY A 38 1.59 -3.17 8.00
C GLY A 38 2.90 -2.36 8.07
N PRO A 39 2.92 -1.09 7.65
CA PRO A 39 4.10 -0.24 7.78
C PRO A 39 4.60 -0.07 9.22
N ILE A 40 3.70 -0.01 10.21
CA ILE A 40 4.09 0.07 11.64
C ILE A 40 4.85 -1.19 12.07
N MET A 41 4.41 -2.36 11.61
CA MET A 41 5.08 -3.63 11.90
C MET A 41 6.48 -3.74 11.27
N ALA A 42 6.84 -2.85 10.36
CA ALA A 42 8.19 -2.75 9.81
C ALA A 42 9.11 -1.80 10.60
N LEU A 43 8.59 -1.04 11.57
CA LEU A 43 9.43 -0.19 12.43
C LEU A 43 10.52 -0.96 13.21
N PRO A 44 10.29 -2.18 13.72
CA PRO A 44 11.36 -2.97 14.33
C PRO A 44 12.53 -3.24 13.38
N GLN A 45 12.25 -3.44 12.08
CA GLN A 45 13.31 -3.62 11.07
C GLN A 45 14.13 -2.34 10.89
N VAL A 46 13.48 -1.18 10.87
CA VAL A 46 14.17 0.12 10.81
C VAL A 46 15.01 0.33 12.07
N LEU A 47 14.48 0.02 13.25
CA LEU A 47 15.22 0.14 14.51
C LEU A 47 16.44 -0.79 14.56
N LEU A 48 16.30 -2.03 14.09
CA LEU A 48 17.42 -2.98 14.02
C LEU A 48 18.56 -2.43 13.14
N VAL A 49 18.22 -1.82 12.02
CA VAL A 49 19.21 -1.24 11.09
C VAL A 49 19.89 0.01 11.67
N TYR A 50 19.15 0.97 12.22
CA TYR A 50 19.73 2.25 12.64
C TYR A 50 20.23 2.29 14.10
N VAL A 51 19.56 1.57 15.00
CA VAL A 51 19.97 1.48 16.43
C VAL A 51 20.91 0.30 16.62
N GLY A 52 20.59 -0.85 16.03
CA GLY A 52 21.48 -2.02 16.06
C GLY A 52 22.71 -1.87 15.16
N GLN A 53 22.69 -0.92 14.21
CA GLN A 53 23.73 -0.76 13.18
C GLN A 53 24.01 -2.06 12.43
N ASP A 54 22.97 -2.88 12.28
CA ASP A 54 23.05 -4.19 11.68
C ASP A 54 22.03 -4.28 10.55
N ALA A 55 22.53 -4.27 9.32
CA ALA A 55 21.74 -4.58 8.14
C ALA A 55 22.20 -5.87 7.46
N THR A 56 22.86 -6.76 8.20
CA THR A 56 23.38 -8.02 7.67
C THR A 56 22.26 -8.84 7.03
N GLY A 57 22.46 -9.24 5.78
CA GLY A 57 21.48 -10.03 5.03
C GLY A 57 20.35 -9.23 4.38
N LEU A 58 20.32 -7.91 4.54
CA LEU A 58 19.41 -7.04 3.79
C LEU A 58 20.04 -6.67 2.43
N SER A 59 19.29 -6.88 1.35
CA SER A 59 19.71 -6.47 0.00
C SER A 59 19.18 -5.06 -0.31
N PRO A 60 20.04 -4.04 -0.45
CA PRO A 60 19.59 -2.69 -0.80
C PRO A 60 18.79 -2.64 -2.10
N ILE A 61 19.20 -3.42 -3.11
CA ILE A 61 18.54 -3.50 -4.41
C ILE A 61 17.09 -3.97 -4.25
N THR A 62 16.85 -4.94 -3.36
CA THR A 62 15.50 -5.46 -3.10
C THR A 62 14.62 -4.38 -2.49
N TRP A 63 15.11 -3.67 -1.47
CA TRP A 63 14.34 -2.64 -0.77
C TRP A 63 14.11 -1.38 -1.62
N PHE A 64 15.10 -0.95 -2.41
CA PHE A 64 14.88 0.08 -3.43
C PHE A 64 13.89 -0.38 -4.50
N GLY A 65 13.96 -1.64 -4.91
CA GLY A 65 12.99 -2.23 -5.85
C GLY A 65 11.56 -2.13 -5.34
N TRP A 66 11.32 -2.48 -4.07
CA TRP A 66 10.01 -2.32 -3.43
C TRP A 66 9.56 -0.85 -3.39
N ALA A 67 10.44 0.07 -3.00
CA ALA A 67 10.12 1.50 -2.97
C ALA A 67 9.73 2.04 -4.37
N VAL A 68 10.36 1.56 -5.44
CA VAL A 68 9.99 1.91 -6.82
C VAL A 68 8.63 1.32 -7.21
N LEU A 69 8.35 0.08 -6.78
CA LEU A 69 7.06 -0.57 -7.04
C LEU A 69 5.89 0.06 -6.28
N ASP A 70 6.14 0.81 -5.20
CA ASP A 70 5.12 1.59 -4.51
C ASP A 70 4.61 2.77 -5.37
N ILE A 71 5.44 3.30 -6.28
CA ILE A 71 5.10 4.48 -7.09
C ILE A 71 3.83 4.27 -7.94
N PRO A 72 3.69 3.19 -8.75
CA PRO A 72 2.44 2.91 -9.46
C PRO A 72 1.20 2.88 -8.57
N TRP A 73 1.31 2.34 -7.36
CA TRP A 73 0.18 2.24 -6.42
C TRP A 73 -0.22 3.60 -5.83
N ILE A 74 0.77 4.43 -5.50
CA ILE A 74 0.53 5.81 -5.04
C ILE A 74 -0.15 6.61 -6.14
N ILE A 75 0.37 6.54 -7.38
CA ILE A 75 -0.24 7.19 -8.54
C ILE A 75 -1.66 6.67 -8.76
N TYR A 76 -1.87 5.36 -8.68
CA TYR A 76 -3.20 4.75 -8.82
C TYR A 76 -4.18 5.29 -7.78
N GLY A 77 -3.78 5.32 -6.50
CA GLY A 77 -4.60 5.87 -5.40
C GLY A 77 -4.93 7.35 -5.60
N LEU A 78 -3.98 8.13 -6.11
CA LEU A 78 -4.19 9.55 -6.43
C LEU A 78 -5.18 9.75 -7.59
N VAL A 79 -4.99 9.03 -8.69
CA VAL A 79 -5.84 9.14 -9.89
C VAL A 79 -7.27 8.68 -9.62
N HIS A 80 -7.45 7.60 -8.87
CA HIS A 80 -8.77 7.04 -8.55
C HIS A 80 -9.40 7.68 -7.31
N LYS A 81 -8.71 8.60 -6.63
CA LYS A 81 -9.15 9.24 -5.38
C LYS A 81 -9.47 8.22 -4.28
N GLU A 82 -8.62 7.20 -4.19
CA GLU A 82 -8.66 6.17 -3.16
C GLU A 82 -7.58 6.49 -2.10
N PRO A 83 -7.88 7.36 -1.11
CA PRO A 83 -6.92 7.76 -0.09
C PRO A 83 -6.26 6.60 0.69
N PRO A 84 -6.88 5.42 0.94
CA PRO A 84 -6.26 4.39 1.75
C PRO A 84 -5.09 3.74 1.03
N ILE A 85 -5.28 3.44 -0.26
CA ILE A 85 -4.23 2.90 -1.12
C ILE A 85 -3.08 3.90 -1.17
N MET A 86 -3.38 5.16 -1.44
CA MET A 86 -2.36 6.22 -1.48
C MET A 86 -1.56 6.29 -0.18
N ILE A 87 -2.23 6.36 0.98
CA ILE A 87 -1.57 6.48 2.29
C ILE A 87 -0.74 5.24 2.60
N THR A 88 -1.31 4.03 2.43
CA THR A 88 -0.62 2.77 2.70
C THR A 88 0.67 2.63 1.91
N TYR A 89 0.62 2.85 0.59
CA TYR A 89 1.81 2.71 -0.24
C TYR A 89 2.80 3.87 -0.07
N THR A 90 2.34 5.06 0.32
CA THR A 90 3.25 6.14 0.73
C THR A 90 4.02 5.79 2.01
N LEU A 91 3.34 5.21 3.00
CA LEU A 91 3.98 4.75 4.23
C LEU A 91 4.97 3.61 3.96
N TRP A 92 4.58 2.64 3.12
CA TRP A 92 5.49 1.57 2.67
C TRP A 92 6.71 2.12 1.94
N MET A 93 6.53 3.09 1.05
CA MET A 93 7.64 3.71 0.32
C MET A 93 8.65 4.35 1.29
N ILE A 94 8.19 5.05 2.32
CA ILE A 94 9.07 5.64 3.35
C ILE A 94 9.85 4.55 4.08
N ILE A 95 9.17 3.50 4.56
CA ILE A 95 9.81 2.37 5.26
C ILE A 95 10.83 1.68 4.35
N ASN A 96 10.45 1.36 3.12
CA ASN A 96 11.29 0.67 2.15
C ASN A 96 12.55 1.48 1.85
N LEU A 97 12.43 2.80 1.68
CA LEU A 97 13.58 3.69 1.50
C LEU A 97 14.46 3.78 2.75
N LEU A 98 13.88 3.86 3.95
CA LEU A 98 14.66 3.87 5.20
C LEU A 98 15.48 2.58 5.35
N VAL A 99 14.88 1.43 5.08
CA VAL A 99 15.59 0.14 5.14
C VAL A 99 16.62 0.03 4.01
N ALA A 100 16.29 0.46 2.79
CA ALA A 100 17.23 0.43 1.67
C ALA A 100 18.48 1.28 1.94
N VAL A 101 18.29 2.52 2.40
CA VAL A 101 19.39 3.43 2.76
C VAL A 101 20.20 2.87 3.92
N GLY A 102 19.53 2.37 4.96
CA GLY A 102 20.22 1.77 6.10
C GLY A 102 21.01 0.52 5.72
N ALA A 103 20.51 -0.28 4.77
CA ALA A 103 21.24 -1.42 4.22
C ALA A 103 22.47 -1.03 3.38
N VAL A 104 22.50 0.16 2.80
CA VAL A 104 23.73 0.69 2.14
C VAL A 104 24.76 1.16 3.17
N ILE A 105 24.30 1.71 4.30
CA ILE A 105 25.18 2.32 5.31
C ILE A 105 25.74 1.27 6.29
N TYR A 106 24.92 0.30 6.69
CA TYR A 106 25.20 -0.67 7.76
C TYR A 106 25.20 -2.14 7.30
N GLY A 107 25.14 -2.39 5.99
CA GLY A 107 25.13 -3.73 5.38
C GLY A 107 26.50 -4.20 4.91
#